data_AF-A0A059Y3S7-F1
#
_entry.id   AF-A0A059Y3S7-F1
#
_cell.length_a   1.000
_cell.length_b   1.000
_cell.length_c   1.000
_cell.angle_alpha   90.00
_cell.angle_beta   90.00
_cell.angle_gamma   90.00
#
_symmetry.space_group_name_H-M   'P 1'
#
loop_
_entity.id
_entity.type
_entity.pdbx_description
1 polymer ?
#
loop_
_entity_poly.entity_id
_entity_poly.type
_entity_poly.pdbx_seq_one_letter_code
_entity_poly.pdbx_strand_id
1 'polypeptide(L)'
;MKRKFSLLGGILISLPVIAVSCNNTQNQTNNNGKNKSNEIAVLKVWNENFKDKLNSAQSYEIILNKLIKLLNGNKDLKISLANQNDLKKRFSKDIEAKLTQKLALKVNNNDLLLEAGKVAYGQQATKYKDPKTGEIKETLEKDLSKLKEFQNVKEITQIGFYDDEWNNYLTKHGVKYNYIQMVKLPKSVNKVPSVLPEEITALIEVFRGNTNAKIEGIEAWNTKNIMNTKGLFSYTQLFDGNISKWDVSSVTNMHDMFNGAKSFNQDISKWQTKSLKYLYRTFSRAEKFNQDISNWDVSNVARFSRVLYGAKSFNQDLSKWDINITRLAKFPGDKTGYDDWNKKTLIENEKSKWPLNLQNVKVSIGNK
;
A
#
# COMPACT_ATOMS: atom_id res chain seq x y z
N MET A 1 81.55 -49.40 -27.19
CA MET A 1 81.25 -50.69 -27.87
C MET A 1 79.83 -50.54 -28.48
N LYS A 2 79.51 -50.91 -29.73
CA LYS A 2 79.18 -52.26 -30.26
C LYS A 2 78.25 -53.05 -29.31
N ARG A 3 77.14 -53.72 -29.69
CA ARG A 3 76.29 -53.95 -30.92
C ARG A 3 74.94 -54.59 -30.41
N LYS A 4 73.80 -54.79 -31.11
CA LYS A 4 73.31 -54.66 -32.52
C LYS A 4 71.76 -54.47 -32.51
N PHE A 5 71.16 -54.20 -33.69
CA PHE A 5 69.75 -54.28 -34.11
C PHE A 5 68.90 -55.51 -33.68
N SER A 6 67.56 -55.33 -33.65
CA SER A 6 66.62 -56.10 -34.50
C SER A 6 65.39 -55.25 -34.93
N LEU A 7 64.58 -55.75 -35.86
CA LEU A 7 63.33 -55.16 -36.39
C LEU A 7 62.26 -56.25 -36.57
N LEU A 8 61.06 -55.86 -37.00
CA LEU A 8 59.85 -56.65 -37.35
C LEU A 8 58.84 -56.80 -36.19
N GLY A 9 57.53 -56.69 -36.42
CA GLY A 9 56.80 -56.34 -37.65
C GLY A 9 55.36 -55.92 -37.36
N GLY A 10 54.66 -55.31 -38.32
CA GLY A 10 53.31 -54.75 -38.11
C GLY A 10 52.22 -55.44 -38.95
N ILE A 11 51.00 -55.45 -38.42
CA ILE A 11 49.74 -55.72 -39.14
C ILE A 11 48.71 -54.68 -38.67
N LEU A 12 47.97 -54.07 -39.60
CA LEU A 12 46.84 -53.19 -39.27
C LEU A 12 45.53 -53.99 -39.13
N ILE A 13 44.76 -53.69 -38.09
CA ILE A 13 43.28 -53.78 -38.11
C ILE A 13 42.71 -52.50 -37.49
N SER A 14 41.55 -52.06 -37.97
CA SER A 14 40.94 -50.74 -37.76
C SER A 14 40.60 -50.35 -36.31
N LEU A 15 40.73 -49.06 -36.01
CA LEU A 15 39.96 -48.36 -34.97
C LEU A 15 39.02 -47.34 -35.63
N PRO A 16 37.78 -47.15 -35.11
CA PRO A 16 36.82 -46.22 -35.70
C PRO A 16 37.14 -44.75 -35.39
N VAL A 17 36.82 -43.86 -36.32
CA VAL A 17 36.87 -42.40 -36.10
C VAL A 17 35.72 -42.00 -35.17
N ILE A 18 36.02 -41.86 -33.87
CA ILE A 18 35.17 -41.06 -32.98
C ILE A 18 35.59 -39.60 -33.17
N ALA A 19 34.84 -38.88 -34.00
CA ALA A 19 34.97 -37.43 -34.08
C ALA A 19 34.58 -36.82 -32.73
N VAL A 20 35.57 -36.24 -32.03
CA VAL A 20 35.30 -35.47 -30.81
C VAL A 20 34.51 -34.23 -31.21
N SER A 21 33.20 -34.28 -30.99
CA SER A 21 32.30 -33.14 -31.16
C SER A 21 32.64 -32.07 -30.11
N CYS A 22 33.55 -31.16 -30.47
CA CYS A 22 33.85 -29.97 -29.68
C CYS A 22 32.63 -29.04 -29.70
N ASN A 23 31.66 -29.27 -28.82
CA ASN A 23 30.50 -28.39 -28.68
C ASN A 23 30.03 -28.20 -27.23
N ASN A 24 29.76 -26.94 -26.92
CA ASN A 24 28.96 -26.41 -25.80
C ASN A 24 29.49 -26.42 -24.35
N THR A 25 30.69 -26.93 -24.03
CA THR A 25 31.22 -26.84 -22.64
C THR A 25 31.51 -25.41 -22.18
N GLN A 26 31.96 -24.52 -23.07
CA GLN A 26 32.33 -23.13 -22.72
C GLN A 26 31.13 -22.21 -22.41
N ASN A 27 29.93 -22.51 -22.94
CA ASN A 27 28.74 -21.71 -22.64
C ASN A 27 28.25 -21.91 -21.19
N GLN A 28 28.36 -23.12 -20.64
CA GLN A 28 27.94 -23.36 -19.26
C GLN A 28 28.91 -22.77 -18.23
N THR A 29 30.23 -22.88 -18.47
CA THR A 29 31.24 -22.31 -17.56
C THR A 29 31.20 -20.77 -17.52
N ASN A 30 31.09 -20.11 -18.68
CA ASN A 30 31.00 -18.65 -18.74
C ASN A 30 29.72 -18.10 -18.08
N ASN A 31 28.57 -18.76 -18.29
CA ASN A 31 27.32 -18.35 -17.64
C ASN A 31 27.35 -18.55 -16.12
N ASN A 32 27.92 -19.65 -15.62
CA ASN A 32 28.10 -19.88 -14.18
C ASN A 32 29.03 -18.83 -13.55
N GLY A 33 30.12 -18.45 -14.24
CA GLY A 33 30.99 -17.35 -13.82
C GLY A 33 30.28 -16.00 -13.73
N LYS A 34 29.54 -15.63 -14.79
CA LYS A 34 28.78 -14.36 -14.83
C LYS A 34 27.67 -14.31 -13.77
N ASN A 35 26.94 -15.40 -13.55
CA ASN A 35 25.89 -15.44 -12.52
C ASN A 35 26.47 -15.35 -11.10
N LYS A 36 27.58 -16.04 -10.80
CA LYS A 36 28.25 -15.91 -9.49
C LYS A 36 28.78 -14.49 -9.24
N SER A 37 29.28 -13.81 -10.29
CA SER A 37 29.66 -12.39 -10.21
C SER A 37 28.47 -11.47 -9.92
N ASN A 38 27.32 -11.72 -10.57
CA ASN A 38 26.08 -10.98 -10.33
C ASN A 38 25.56 -11.15 -8.88
N GLU A 39 25.57 -12.38 -8.35
CA GLU A 39 25.19 -12.65 -6.94
C GLU A 39 26.09 -11.89 -5.95
N ILE A 40 27.41 -11.88 -6.19
CA ILE A 40 28.39 -11.14 -5.37
C ILE A 40 28.09 -9.63 -5.40
N ALA A 41 27.74 -9.06 -6.56
CA ALA A 41 27.37 -7.66 -6.67
C ALA A 41 26.10 -7.32 -5.86
N VAL A 42 25.06 -8.17 -5.93
CA VAL A 42 23.83 -8.01 -5.14
C VAL A 42 24.11 -8.14 -3.64
N LEU A 43 24.88 -9.14 -3.22
CA LEU A 43 25.29 -9.35 -1.82
C LEU A 43 26.09 -8.16 -1.26
N LYS A 44 27.01 -7.60 -2.07
CA LYS A 44 27.78 -6.40 -1.68
C LYS A 44 26.86 -5.22 -1.39
N VAL A 45 26.02 -4.84 -2.35
CA VAL A 45 25.09 -3.70 -2.20
C VAL A 45 24.09 -3.95 -1.06
N TRP A 46 23.64 -5.20 -0.86
CA TRP A 46 22.78 -5.58 0.27
C TRP A 46 23.45 -5.33 1.62
N ASN A 47 24.66 -5.86 1.82
CA ASN A 47 25.39 -5.73 3.08
C ASN A 47 25.80 -4.28 3.36
N GLU A 48 26.13 -3.50 2.33
CA GLU A 48 26.50 -2.09 2.46
C GLU A 48 25.30 -1.19 2.81
N ASN A 49 24.10 -1.47 2.31
CA ASN A 49 22.97 -0.52 2.34
C ASN A 49 21.72 -0.98 3.11
N PHE A 50 21.53 -2.29 3.32
CA PHE A 50 20.27 -2.85 3.85
C PHE A 50 20.48 -3.73 5.09
N LYS A 51 21.46 -4.63 5.11
CA LYS A 51 21.69 -5.51 6.28
C LYS A 51 21.96 -4.66 7.52
N ASP A 52 21.28 -4.99 8.61
CA ASP A 52 21.28 -4.27 9.90
C ASP A 52 20.78 -2.80 9.85
N LYS A 53 20.20 -2.35 8.72
CA LYS A 53 19.79 -0.95 8.45
C LYS A 53 18.32 -0.81 8.05
N LEU A 54 17.59 -1.91 7.95
CA LEU A 54 16.16 -1.93 7.61
C LEU A 54 15.29 -1.49 8.79
N ASN A 55 14.08 -1.00 8.49
CA ASN A 55 13.02 -0.82 9.47
C ASN A 55 11.73 -1.54 9.05
N SER A 56 10.87 -1.87 10.02
CA SER A 56 9.69 -2.71 9.79
C SER A 56 8.68 -2.10 8.82
N ALA A 57 8.67 -0.78 8.58
CA ALA A 57 7.70 -0.16 7.67
C ALA A 57 7.98 -0.41 6.18
N GLN A 58 9.19 -0.86 5.83
CA GLN A 58 9.58 -1.11 4.44
C GLN A 58 9.02 -2.44 3.93
N SER A 59 8.28 -2.41 2.82
CA SER A 59 7.86 -3.62 2.11
C SER A 59 8.97 -4.23 1.26
N TYR A 60 8.85 -5.51 0.94
CA TYR A 60 9.79 -6.20 0.06
C TYR A 60 9.84 -5.55 -1.34
N GLU A 61 8.73 -4.99 -1.85
CA GLU A 61 8.70 -4.14 -3.04
C GLU A 61 9.55 -2.87 -2.89
N ILE A 62 9.39 -2.12 -1.78
CA ILE A 62 10.16 -0.89 -1.51
C ILE A 62 11.65 -1.21 -1.39
N ILE A 63 12.00 -2.31 -0.72
CA ILE A 63 13.37 -2.78 -0.56
C ILE A 63 13.96 -3.20 -1.91
N LEU A 64 13.23 -3.99 -2.71
CA LEU A 64 13.64 -4.42 -4.05
C LEU A 64 13.86 -3.23 -4.99
N ASN A 65 12.94 -2.26 -5.01
CA ASN A 65 13.06 -1.06 -5.85
C ASN A 65 14.27 -0.21 -5.45
N LYS A 66 14.52 -0.04 -4.14
CA LYS A 66 15.72 0.65 -3.62
C LYS A 66 17.01 -0.12 -3.97
N LEU A 67 16.99 -1.45 -3.90
CA LEU A 67 18.13 -2.33 -4.24
C LEU A 67 18.46 -2.28 -5.74
N ILE A 68 17.46 -2.43 -6.62
CA ILE A 68 17.62 -2.29 -8.08
C ILE A 68 18.19 -0.91 -8.42
N LYS A 69 17.67 0.17 -7.82
CA LYS A 69 18.17 1.53 -8.05
C LYS A 69 19.65 1.71 -7.71
N LEU A 70 20.15 1.04 -6.67
CA LEU A 70 21.57 1.04 -6.30
C LEU A 70 22.44 0.16 -7.22
N LEU A 71 21.84 -0.83 -7.89
CA LEU A 71 22.50 -1.74 -8.84
C LEU A 71 22.44 -1.27 -10.31
N ASN A 72 21.88 -0.09 -10.58
CA ASN A 72 21.64 0.50 -11.92
C ASN A 72 22.89 0.63 -12.84
N GLY A 73 24.09 0.31 -12.37
CA GLY A 73 25.28 0.21 -13.22
C GLY A 73 25.31 -1.02 -14.14
N ASN A 74 24.50 -2.06 -13.87
CA ASN A 74 24.55 -3.33 -14.61
C ASN A 74 23.23 -3.64 -15.34
N LYS A 75 23.11 -3.21 -16.61
CA LYS A 75 21.88 -3.33 -17.42
C LYS A 75 21.44 -4.77 -17.73
N ASP A 76 22.35 -5.75 -17.62
CA ASP A 76 22.05 -7.17 -17.86
C ASP A 76 21.38 -7.85 -16.65
N LEU A 77 21.43 -7.21 -15.47
CA LEU A 77 21.13 -7.82 -14.18
C LEU A 77 19.61 -7.85 -13.91
N LYS A 78 18.99 -9.00 -14.15
CA LYS A 78 17.56 -9.20 -13.85
C LYS A 78 17.39 -9.59 -12.39
N ILE A 79 16.60 -8.82 -11.63
CA ILE A 79 16.29 -9.10 -10.23
C ILE A 79 14.79 -9.00 -10.00
N SER A 80 14.24 -9.97 -9.27
CA SER A 80 12.85 -9.96 -8.80
C SER A 80 12.73 -10.73 -7.48
N LEU A 81 11.59 -10.62 -6.77
CA LEU A 81 11.31 -11.54 -5.67
C LEU A 81 11.15 -12.98 -6.18
N ALA A 82 11.66 -13.95 -5.42
CA ALA A 82 11.46 -15.38 -5.72
C ALA A 82 9.99 -15.81 -5.65
N ASN A 83 9.17 -15.10 -4.85
CA ASN A 83 7.71 -15.19 -4.86
C ASN A 83 7.10 -13.79 -5.05
N GLN A 84 6.36 -13.58 -6.13
CA GLN A 84 5.73 -12.27 -6.42
C GLN A 84 4.58 -11.94 -5.46
N ASN A 85 3.97 -12.94 -4.81
CA ASN A 85 2.97 -12.71 -3.77
C ASN A 85 3.55 -12.05 -2.50
N ASP A 86 4.89 -12.02 -2.36
CA ASP A 86 5.57 -11.49 -1.19
C ASP A 86 5.86 -9.98 -1.29
N LEU A 87 5.53 -9.30 -2.41
CA LEU A 87 5.81 -7.87 -2.65
C LEU A 87 5.35 -6.94 -1.52
N LYS A 88 4.19 -7.22 -0.92
CA LYS A 88 3.61 -6.43 0.19
C LYS A 88 3.95 -6.97 1.59
N LYS A 89 4.75 -8.03 1.71
CA LYS A 89 5.31 -8.45 3.01
C LYS A 89 6.30 -7.40 3.51
N ARG A 90 6.48 -7.38 4.84
CA ARG A 90 7.42 -6.52 5.58
C ARG A 90 8.22 -7.40 6.53
N PHE A 91 9.41 -6.97 6.91
CA PHE A 91 10.14 -7.62 8.00
C PHE A 91 9.54 -7.27 9.37
N SER A 92 9.58 -8.21 10.30
CA SER A 92 9.25 -7.97 11.71
C SER A 92 10.36 -7.14 12.35
N LYS A 93 9.99 -6.22 13.26
CA LYS A 93 10.95 -5.52 14.12
C LYS A 93 11.78 -6.54 14.91
N ASP A 94 13.09 -6.39 14.86
CA ASP A 94 14.07 -7.21 15.55
C ASP A 94 15.36 -6.41 15.74
N ILE A 95 15.41 -5.58 16.77
CA ILE A 95 16.57 -4.72 17.07
C ILE A 95 17.78 -5.49 17.64
N GLU A 96 17.58 -6.76 18.01
CA GLU A 96 18.58 -7.63 18.64
C GLU A 96 19.12 -8.71 17.69
N ALA A 97 18.59 -8.81 16.45
CA ALA A 97 18.89 -9.85 15.47
C ALA A 97 18.63 -11.29 15.98
N LYS A 98 17.55 -11.48 16.75
CA LYS A 98 17.12 -12.78 17.29
C LYS A 98 16.32 -13.63 16.28
N LEU A 99 15.84 -13.06 15.19
CA LEU A 99 15.03 -13.72 14.16
C LEU A 99 15.81 -13.92 12.87
N THR A 100 15.87 -15.16 12.36
CA THR A 100 16.44 -15.47 11.04
C THR A 100 15.50 -15.00 9.92
N GLN A 101 15.56 -13.71 9.59
CA GLN A 101 14.75 -13.08 8.55
C GLN A 101 15.54 -12.93 7.24
N LYS A 102 15.00 -13.41 6.12
CA LYS A 102 15.65 -13.35 4.80
C LYS A 102 14.70 -12.86 3.70
N LEU A 103 15.20 -12.03 2.78
CA LEU A 103 14.57 -11.69 1.50
C LEU A 103 14.99 -12.72 0.45
N ALA A 104 14.03 -13.38 -0.20
CA ALA A 104 14.31 -14.33 -1.27
C ALA A 104 14.14 -13.66 -2.64
N LEU A 105 15.22 -13.61 -3.41
CA LEU A 105 15.28 -13.02 -4.75
C LEU A 105 15.61 -14.07 -5.82
N LYS A 106 15.12 -13.86 -7.03
CA LYS A 106 15.75 -14.38 -8.25
C LYS A 106 16.75 -13.36 -8.75
N VAL A 107 17.98 -13.81 -8.99
CA VAL A 107 19.04 -13.05 -9.68
C VAL A 107 19.36 -13.81 -10.97
N ASN A 108 18.96 -13.23 -12.10
CA ASN A 108 18.76 -13.94 -13.37
C ASN A 108 17.89 -15.19 -13.18
N ASN A 109 18.49 -16.37 -13.14
CA ASN A 109 17.79 -17.66 -12.97
C ASN A 109 17.99 -18.25 -11.56
N ASN A 110 18.96 -17.75 -10.80
CA ASN A 110 19.42 -18.33 -9.54
C ASN A 110 18.66 -17.75 -8.34
N ASP A 111 18.44 -18.55 -7.30
CA ASP A 111 17.86 -18.10 -6.03
C ASP A 111 18.94 -17.53 -5.11
N LEU A 112 18.70 -16.33 -4.57
CA LEU A 112 19.58 -15.66 -3.63
C LEU A 112 18.80 -15.27 -2.37
N LEU A 113 19.30 -15.69 -1.21
CA LEU A 113 18.71 -15.38 0.10
C LEU A 113 19.54 -14.30 0.80
N LEU A 114 18.94 -13.14 1.01
CA LEU A 114 19.60 -11.97 1.63
C LEU A 114 19.12 -11.79 3.07
N GLU A 115 20.03 -11.86 4.04
CA GLU A 115 19.69 -11.75 5.46
C GLU A 115 19.45 -10.31 5.89
N ALA A 116 18.33 -10.04 6.55
CA ALA A 116 18.00 -8.70 7.04
C ALA A 116 18.95 -8.21 8.15
N GLY A 117 19.40 -9.12 9.03
CA GLY A 117 20.04 -8.73 10.29
C GLY A 117 19.05 -7.99 11.19
N LYS A 118 19.52 -6.97 11.89
CA LYS A 118 18.69 -6.08 12.71
C LYS A 118 17.66 -5.33 11.85
N VAL A 119 16.44 -5.25 12.39
CA VAL A 119 15.32 -4.51 11.79
C VAL A 119 14.74 -3.55 12.83
N ALA A 120 14.91 -2.25 12.61
CA ALA A 120 14.40 -1.20 13.49
C ALA A 120 12.87 -1.11 13.48
N TYR A 121 12.30 -0.45 14.47
CA TYR A 121 10.88 -0.07 14.45
C TYR A 121 10.61 0.90 13.28
N GLY A 122 9.62 0.58 12.44
CA GLY A 122 9.23 1.44 11.33
C GLY A 122 8.52 2.70 11.79
N GLN A 123 9.28 3.79 11.95
CA GLN A 123 8.72 5.11 12.27
C GLN A 123 9.53 6.24 11.63
N GLN A 124 8.86 7.37 11.39
CA GLN A 124 9.47 8.62 10.95
C GLN A 124 8.85 9.76 11.75
N ALA A 125 9.68 10.65 12.30
CA ALA A 125 9.21 11.83 13.03
C ALA A 125 8.44 12.79 12.12
N THR A 126 7.42 13.45 12.65
CA THR A 126 6.78 14.59 11.98
C THR A 126 7.68 15.81 12.17
N LYS A 127 8.07 16.49 11.10
CA LYS A 127 8.68 17.83 11.17
C LYS A 127 7.65 18.87 10.82
N TYR A 128 7.62 19.95 11.59
CA TYR A 128 6.62 21.00 11.49
C TYR A 128 7.26 22.36 11.76
N LYS A 129 6.64 23.41 11.22
CA LYS A 129 7.04 24.79 11.50
C LYS A 129 6.38 25.27 12.78
N ASP A 130 7.20 25.68 13.76
CA ASP A 130 6.71 26.21 15.03
C ASP A 130 5.97 27.55 14.80
N PRO A 131 4.74 27.73 15.31
CA PRO A 131 3.94 28.91 15.04
C PRO A 131 4.33 30.15 15.86
N LYS A 132 5.28 30.03 16.79
CA LYS A 132 5.82 31.12 17.62
C LYS A 132 7.22 31.55 17.15
N THR A 133 8.12 30.58 16.91
CA THR A 133 9.52 30.86 16.56
C THR A 133 9.80 30.77 15.05
N GLY A 134 8.94 30.12 14.28
CA GLY A 134 9.14 29.88 12.84
C GLY A 134 10.17 28.80 12.50
N GLU A 135 10.82 28.23 13.52
CA GLU A 135 11.81 27.14 13.41
C GLU A 135 11.17 25.83 12.95
N ILE A 136 11.97 24.91 12.42
CA ILE A 136 11.53 23.54 12.17
C ILE A 136 11.79 22.69 13.41
N LYS A 137 10.72 22.21 14.03
CA LYS A 137 10.76 21.27 15.17
C LYS A 137 10.31 19.90 14.73
N GLU A 138 10.66 18.87 15.50
CA GLU A 138 10.29 17.48 15.21
C GLU A 138 9.61 16.80 16.41
N THR A 139 8.81 15.76 16.14
CA THR A 139 8.15 14.96 17.16
C THR A 139 7.84 13.54 16.67
N LEU A 140 7.87 12.57 17.58
CA LEU A 140 7.42 11.19 17.38
C LEU A 140 5.94 10.98 17.78
N GLU A 141 5.23 12.03 18.18
CA GLU A 141 3.83 11.95 18.59
C GLU A 141 2.91 11.48 17.46
N LYS A 142 2.00 10.57 17.81
CA LYS A 142 1.17 9.82 16.84
C LYS A 142 -0.16 10.51 16.51
N ASP A 143 -0.62 11.39 17.38
CA ASP A 143 -1.93 12.06 17.27
C ASP A 143 -1.86 13.54 17.72
N LEU A 144 -1.22 14.36 16.88
CA LEU A 144 -1.08 15.81 17.10
C LEU A 144 -2.44 16.53 17.14
N SER A 145 -3.50 15.91 16.62
CA SER A 145 -4.85 16.49 16.55
C SER A 145 -5.48 16.78 17.93
N LYS A 146 -4.96 16.14 18.98
CA LYS A 146 -5.42 16.27 20.38
C LYS A 146 -4.60 17.24 21.22
N LEU A 147 -3.34 17.48 20.85
CA LEU A 147 -2.35 18.13 21.70
C LEU A 147 -2.45 19.66 21.58
N LYS A 148 -2.57 20.37 22.72
CA LYS A 148 -2.87 21.82 22.75
C LYS A 148 -1.80 22.66 22.07
N GLU A 149 -0.52 22.33 22.24
CA GLU A 149 0.61 23.07 21.68
C GLU A 149 0.64 23.08 20.14
N PHE A 150 0.16 22.01 19.50
CA PHE A 150 0.12 21.89 18.04
C PHE A 150 -1.10 22.58 17.40
N GLN A 151 -2.05 23.12 18.18
CA GLN A 151 -3.31 23.67 17.65
C GLN A 151 -3.13 24.84 16.67
N ASN A 152 -1.98 25.51 16.67
CA ASN A 152 -1.67 26.62 15.76
C ASN A 152 -0.68 26.24 14.62
N VAL A 153 -0.25 24.97 14.54
CA VAL A 153 0.69 24.49 13.50
C VAL A 153 -0.02 24.41 12.15
N LYS A 154 0.48 25.18 11.17
CA LYS A 154 -0.10 25.28 9.81
C LYS A 154 0.64 24.45 8.76
N GLU A 155 1.97 24.33 8.90
CA GLU A 155 2.86 23.75 7.90
C GLU A 155 3.61 22.54 8.46
N ILE A 156 3.42 21.38 7.83
CA ILE A 156 4.22 20.17 8.03
C ILE A 156 5.31 20.15 6.96
N THR A 157 6.57 19.92 7.37
CA THR A 157 7.74 19.89 6.48
C THR A 157 8.32 18.49 6.30
N GLN A 158 7.98 17.54 7.17
CA GLN A 158 8.25 16.11 6.98
C GLN A 158 7.04 15.32 7.50
N ILE A 159 6.45 14.46 6.67
CA ILE A 159 5.33 13.60 7.06
C ILE A 159 5.84 12.55 8.05
N GLY A 160 5.33 12.57 9.27
CA GLY A 160 5.55 11.49 10.22
C GLY A 160 4.63 10.29 9.95
N PHE A 161 5.14 9.09 10.23
CA PHE A 161 4.38 7.85 10.16
C PHE A 161 4.91 6.85 11.19
N TYR A 162 4.11 5.82 11.48
CA TYR A 162 4.52 4.72 12.35
C TYR A 162 3.87 3.40 11.91
N ASP A 163 4.59 2.30 12.12
CA ASP A 163 4.08 0.94 12.03
C ASP A 163 3.17 0.66 13.23
N ASP A 164 1.92 0.29 12.98
CA ASP A 164 0.87 0.25 14.00
C ASP A 164 0.94 -0.98 14.95
N GLU A 165 2.05 -1.74 14.89
CA GLU A 165 2.46 -2.85 15.77
C GLU A 165 1.33 -3.54 16.54
N TRP A 166 0.41 -4.17 15.80
CA TRP A 166 -0.77 -4.89 16.28
C TRP A 166 -1.77 -4.12 17.18
N ASN A 167 -1.57 -2.83 17.44
CA ASN A 167 -2.27 -2.10 18.50
C ASN A 167 -3.44 -1.19 18.03
N ASN A 168 -3.55 -0.83 16.75
CA ASN A 168 -4.84 -0.37 16.22
C ASN A 168 -5.73 -1.57 15.84
N TYR A 169 -6.65 -1.88 16.76
CA TYR A 169 -7.55 -3.03 16.69
C TYR A 169 -8.49 -3.00 15.48
N LEU A 170 -8.06 -3.64 14.40
CA LEU A 170 -8.92 -4.44 13.53
C LEU A 170 -8.59 -5.94 13.64
N THR A 171 -8.57 -6.45 14.88
CA THR A 171 -8.87 -7.88 15.14
C THR A 171 -10.34 -8.14 14.82
N LYS A 172 -10.67 -8.16 13.53
CA LYS A 172 -11.99 -8.50 13.02
C LYS A 172 -11.83 -9.43 11.82
N HIS A 173 -12.40 -10.64 11.91
CA HIS A 173 -12.31 -11.67 10.88
C HIS A 173 -10.90 -12.25 10.64
N GLY A 174 -10.07 -12.36 11.68
CA GLY A 174 -8.83 -13.16 11.70
C GLY A 174 -7.62 -12.61 10.92
N VAL A 175 -7.82 -11.73 9.93
CA VAL A 175 -6.73 -11.18 9.12
C VAL A 175 -6.11 -9.95 9.80
N LYS A 176 -4.87 -10.11 10.29
CA LYS A 176 -4.05 -9.03 10.88
C LYS A 176 -3.48 -8.14 9.78
N TYR A 177 -4.06 -6.95 9.57
CA TYR A 177 -3.49 -5.91 8.71
C TYR A 177 -2.61 -4.96 9.54
N ASN A 178 -1.29 -5.14 9.48
CA ASN A 178 -0.34 -4.20 10.09
C ASN A 178 -0.18 -3.00 9.14
N TYR A 179 -0.89 -1.91 9.40
CA TYR A 179 -0.78 -0.68 8.62
C TYR A 179 0.48 0.12 8.99
N ILE A 180 0.98 0.88 8.02
CA ILE A 180 1.87 2.02 8.27
C ILE A 180 1.00 3.27 8.19
N GLN A 181 0.75 3.83 9.36
CA GLN A 181 -0.22 4.90 9.56
C GLN A 181 0.50 6.25 9.60
N MET A 182 0.01 7.19 8.79
CA MET A 182 0.44 8.59 8.86
C MET A 182 0.00 9.22 10.19
N VAL A 183 0.86 10.05 10.79
CA VAL A 183 0.53 10.79 12.02
C VAL A 183 -0.70 11.66 11.82
N LYS A 184 -1.63 11.68 12.79
CA LYS A 184 -2.83 12.53 12.71
C LYS A 184 -2.47 13.97 12.99
N LEU A 185 -2.90 14.88 12.11
CA LEU A 185 -2.42 16.25 12.09
C LEU A 185 -3.37 17.23 12.79
N PRO A 186 -2.86 18.39 13.25
CA PRO A 186 -3.70 19.45 13.79
C PRO A 186 -4.72 19.97 12.78
N LYS A 187 -5.89 20.38 13.28
CA LYS A 187 -7.01 20.86 12.46
C LYS A 187 -6.68 22.13 11.65
N SER A 188 -5.65 22.85 12.07
CA SER A 188 -5.14 24.08 11.47
C SER A 188 -4.15 23.85 10.33
N VAL A 189 -3.61 22.64 10.14
CA VAL A 189 -2.67 22.34 9.06
C VAL A 189 -3.32 22.59 7.71
N ASN A 190 -2.69 23.46 6.92
CA ASN A 190 -3.13 23.84 5.57
C ASN A 190 -2.04 23.60 4.52
N LYS A 191 -0.88 23.08 4.91
CA LYS A 191 0.22 22.71 4.01
C LYS A 191 0.99 21.50 4.53
N VAL A 192 1.30 20.58 3.63
CA VAL A 192 2.08 19.35 3.86
C VAL A 192 3.07 19.13 2.69
N PRO A 193 4.08 18.26 2.84
CA PRO A 193 4.96 17.91 1.73
C PRO A 193 4.19 17.24 0.58
N SER A 194 4.53 17.59 -0.66
CA SER A 194 3.95 17.02 -1.88
C SER A 194 4.34 15.55 -2.14
N VAL A 195 5.38 15.06 -1.46
CA VAL A 195 5.80 13.65 -1.50
C VAL A 195 5.29 12.93 -0.27
N LEU A 196 4.37 11.99 -0.49
CA LEU A 196 3.92 11.04 0.53
C LEU A 196 4.93 9.87 0.61
N PRO A 197 5.50 9.53 1.79
CA PRO A 197 6.39 8.37 1.95
C PRO A 197 5.75 7.07 1.45
N GLU A 198 6.47 6.32 0.61
CA GLU A 198 5.95 5.11 -0.06
C GLU A 198 5.57 4.00 0.91
N GLU A 199 6.20 3.97 2.08
CA GLU A 199 5.92 3.07 3.19
C GLU A 199 4.49 3.22 3.74
N ILE A 200 3.87 4.41 3.64
CA ILE A 200 2.54 4.68 4.20
C ILE A 200 1.48 3.88 3.44
N THR A 201 0.62 3.20 4.21
CA THR A 201 -0.47 2.36 3.70
C THR A 201 -1.83 2.72 4.32
N ALA A 202 -1.87 3.62 5.31
CA ALA A 202 -3.09 4.10 5.93
C ALA A 202 -3.05 5.60 6.24
N LEU A 203 -4.17 6.27 5.93
CA LEU A 203 -4.45 7.69 6.18
C LEU A 203 -5.65 7.83 7.15
N ILE A 204 -5.69 7.03 8.22
CA ILE A 204 -6.83 7.02 9.16
C ILE A 204 -6.90 8.35 9.90
N GLU A 205 -8.00 9.09 9.73
CA GLU A 205 -8.36 10.32 10.46
C GLU A 205 -7.31 11.46 10.39
N VAL A 206 -6.40 11.44 9.41
CA VAL A 206 -5.22 12.35 9.35
C VAL A 206 -5.61 13.83 9.35
N PHE A 207 -6.69 14.21 8.66
CA PHE A 207 -7.22 15.57 8.61
C PHE A 207 -8.60 15.69 9.30
N ARG A 208 -8.93 14.80 10.25
CA ARG A 208 -10.26 14.75 10.88
C ARG A 208 -10.60 16.06 11.62
N GLY A 209 -11.62 16.75 11.13
CA GLY A 209 -12.08 18.04 11.65
C GLY A 209 -11.19 19.22 11.27
N ASN A 210 -10.33 19.08 10.25
CA ASN A 210 -9.55 20.19 9.69
C ASN A 210 -10.45 21.34 9.23
N THR A 211 -10.01 22.56 9.50
CA THR A 211 -10.79 23.80 9.33
C THR A 211 -10.49 24.55 8.04
N ASN A 212 -9.61 24.04 7.18
CA ASN A 212 -9.20 24.71 5.95
C ASN A 212 -10.00 24.25 4.72
N ALA A 213 -10.17 25.14 3.75
CA ALA A 213 -10.85 24.81 2.49
C ALA A 213 -9.96 23.98 1.54
N LYS A 214 -8.64 24.11 1.65
CA LYS A 214 -7.63 23.35 0.90
C LYS A 214 -6.46 23.01 1.83
N ILE A 215 -5.70 21.99 1.48
CA ILE A 215 -4.45 21.62 2.15
C ILE A 215 -3.41 21.45 1.03
N GLU A 216 -2.44 22.35 0.95
CA GLU A 216 -1.42 22.38 -0.10
C GLU A 216 -0.50 21.15 -0.02
N GLY A 217 -0.23 20.52 -1.16
CA GLY A 217 0.66 19.37 -1.32
C GLY A 217 -0.07 18.03 -1.45
N ILE A 218 -1.32 17.90 -0.97
CA ILE A 218 -2.05 16.63 -1.02
C ILE A 218 -2.43 16.23 -2.46
N GLU A 219 -2.59 17.21 -3.35
CA GLU A 219 -2.96 17.02 -4.76
C GLU A 219 -1.87 16.32 -5.60
N ALA A 220 -0.65 16.25 -5.06
CA ALA A 220 0.51 15.58 -5.67
C ALA A 220 0.82 14.19 -5.09
N TRP A 221 0.11 13.76 -4.04
CA TRP A 221 0.38 12.50 -3.34
C TRP A 221 0.17 11.26 -4.22
N ASN A 222 1.17 10.39 -4.25
CA ASN A 222 1.08 9.06 -4.87
C ASN A 222 0.37 8.08 -3.92
N THR A 223 -0.95 7.94 -4.05
CA THR A 223 -1.78 7.15 -3.14
C THR A 223 -1.89 5.66 -3.48
N LYS A 224 -1.15 5.14 -4.48
CA LYS A 224 -1.25 3.74 -4.96
C LYS A 224 -1.14 2.65 -3.88
N ASN A 225 -0.42 2.94 -2.78
CA ASN A 225 -0.19 2.01 -1.66
C ASN A 225 -1.25 2.14 -0.54
N ILE A 226 -2.12 3.14 -0.58
CA ILE A 226 -3.10 3.39 0.49
C ILE A 226 -4.21 2.35 0.43
N MET A 227 -4.37 1.59 1.52
CA MET A 227 -5.40 0.57 1.69
C MET A 227 -6.58 1.04 2.55
N ASN A 228 -6.39 2.13 3.32
CA ASN A 228 -7.34 2.59 4.33
C ASN A 228 -7.33 4.11 4.47
N THR A 229 -8.46 4.76 4.20
CA THR A 229 -8.70 6.21 4.31
C THR A 229 -9.78 6.56 5.35
N LYS A 230 -10.06 5.63 6.29
CA LYS A 230 -11.12 5.79 7.30
C LYS A 230 -11.07 7.17 7.96
N GLY A 231 -12.14 7.94 7.82
CA GLY A 231 -12.35 9.22 8.49
C GLY A 231 -11.37 10.33 8.10
N LEU A 232 -10.58 10.17 7.02
CA LEU A 232 -9.51 11.07 6.60
C LEU A 232 -9.92 12.55 6.59
N PHE A 233 -11.05 12.87 5.94
CA PHE A 233 -11.67 14.19 5.86
C PHE A 233 -12.99 14.24 6.65
N SER A 234 -13.14 13.43 7.71
CA SER A 234 -14.37 13.45 8.50
C SER A 234 -14.51 14.76 9.27
N TYR A 235 -15.67 15.40 9.18
CA TYR A 235 -16.03 16.70 9.76
C TYR A 235 -15.22 17.91 9.25
N THR A 236 -14.54 17.81 8.10
CA THR A 236 -13.82 18.94 7.47
C THR A 236 -14.79 19.87 6.73
N GLN A 237 -15.55 20.69 7.48
CA GLN A 237 -16.74 21.38 6.95
C GLN A 237 -16.47 22.28 5.73
N LEU A 238 -15.27 22.86 5.62
CA LEU A 238 -14.89 23.76 4.52
C LEU A 238 -14.10 23.08 3.40
N PHE A 239 -13.60 21.86 3.60
CA PHE A 239 -12.65 21.23 2.67
C PHE A 239 -13.29 20.92 1.31
N ASP A 240 -12.62 21.39 0.25
CA ASP A 240 -12.91 21.13 -1.15
C ASP A 240 -11.58 21.12 -1.96
N GLY A 241 -10.56 20.46 -1.39
CA GLY A 241 -9.22 20.36 -1.98
C GLY A 241 -9.14 19.26 -3.04
N ASN A 242 -8.54 19.56 -4.19
CA ASN A 242 -8.51 18.67 -5.36
C ASN A 242 -7.73 17.38 -5.09
N ILE A 243 -8.43 16.25 -5.15
CA ILE A 243 -7.92 14.88 -4.99
C ILE A 243 -8.31 13.98 -6.19
N SER A 244 -8.73 14.57 -7.31
CA SER A 244 -9.15 13.86 -8.53
C SER A 244 -8.07 12.94 -9.14
N LYS A 245 -6.79 13.23 -8.85
CA LYS A 245 -5.63 12.46 -9.31
C LYS A 245 -5.24 11.29 -8.41
N TRP A 246 -5.89 11.11 -7.26
CA TRP A 246 -5.55 10.02 -6.33
C TRP A 246 -5.90 8.66 -6.92
N ASP A 247 -4.91 7.75 -6.95
CA ASP A 247 -5.15 6.33 -7.16
C ASP A 247 -5.71 5.72 -5.87
N VAL A 248 -6.96 5.24 -5.94
CA VAL A 248 -7.63 4.53 -4.84
C VAL A 248 -7.83 3.04 -5.12
N SER A 249 -7.18 2.48 -6.15
CA SER A 249 -7.34 1.08 -6.58
C SER A 249 -6.92 0.05 -5.54
N SER A 250 -6.05 0.41 -4.60
CA SER A 250 -5.67 -0.39 -3.43
C SER A 250 -6.57 -0.18 -2.21
N VAL A 251 -7.42 0.86 -2.20
CA VAL A 251 -8.24 1.20 -1.03
C VAL A 251 -9.30 0.14 -0.81
N THR A 252 -9.35 -0.39 0.41
CA THR A 252 -10.38 -1.33 0.87
C THR A 252 -11.37 -0.66 1.81
N ASN A 253 -10.99 0.46 2.44
CA ASN A 253 -11.75 1.11 3.49
C ASN A 253 -11.82 2.64 3.35
N MET A 254 -13.05 3.15 3.14
CA MET A 254 -13.42 4.56 3.08
C MET A 254 -14.48 4.92 4.15
N HIS A 255 -14.57 4.16 5.26
CA HIS A 255 -15.52 4.45 6.36
C HIS A 255 -15.40 5.90 6.84
N ASP A 256 -16.52 6.61 6.91
CA ASP A 256 -16.61 8.01 7.34
C ASP A 256 -15.68 9.00 6.58
N MET A 257 -15.11 8.64 5.42
CA MET A 257 -14.01 9.40 4.77
C MET A 257 -14.31 10.90 4.57
N PHE A 258 -15.51 11.25 4.08
CA PHE A 258 -16.03 12.62 3.94
C PHE A 258 -17.25 12.87 4.83
N ASN A 259 -17.46 12.05 5.87
CA ASN A 259 -18.60 12.18 6.77
C ASN A 259 -18.55 13.53 7.51
N GLY A 260 -19.44 14.46 7.17
CA GLY A 260 -19.49 15.84 7.66
C GLY A 260 -18.61 16.84 6.90
N ALA A 261 -18.01 16.46 5.77
CA ALA A 261 -17.27 17.37 4.89
C ALA A 261 -18.25 18.21 4.03
N LYS A 262 -18.98 19.12 4.69
CA LYS A 262 -20.15 19.82 4.11
C LYS A 262 -19.91 20.46 2.74
N SER A 263 -18.72 21.00 2.51
CA SER A 263 -18.38 21.76 1.29
C SER A 263 -17.78 20.92 0.17
N PHE A 264 -17.40 19.67 0.42
CA PHE A 264 -16.66 18.84 -0.54
C PHE A 264 -17.49 18.50 -1.77
N ASN A 265 -16.98 18.84 -2.95
CA ASN A 265 -17.63 18.55 -4.23
C ASN A 265 -16.61 18.36 -5.39
N GLN A 266 -15.39 17.86 -5.10
CA GLN A 266 -14.37 17.61 -6.13
C GLN A 266 -14.68 16.36 -6.97
N ASP A 267 -14.41 16.42 -8.28
CA ASP A 267 -14.54 15.28 -9.20
C ASP A 267 -13.71 14.08 -8.73
N ILE A 268 -14.40 12.96 -8.50
CA ILE A 268 -13.85 11.64 -8.13
C ILE A 268 -14.45 10.53 -9.01
N SER A 269 -15.01 10.89 -10.18
CA SER A 269 -15.63 9.96 -11.13
C SER A 269 -14.66 8.92 -11.71
N LYS A 270 -13.37 9.27 -11.75
CA LYS A 270 -12.29 8.43 -12.32
C LYS A 270 -11.69 7.44 -11.32
N TRP A 271 -12.07 7.52 -10.04
CA TRP A 271 -11.57 6.65 -8.97
C TRP A 271 -11.93 5.18 -9.23
N GLN A 272 -10.92 4.31 -9.19
CA GLN A 272 -11.07 2.87 -9.44
C GLN A 272 -11.36 2.13 -8.14
N THR A 273 -12.60 1.71 -7.91
CA THR A 273 -13.06 1.27 -6.57
C THR A 273 -13.16 -0.24 -6.34
N LYS A 274 -12.74 -1.09 -7.28
CA LYS A 274 -12.96 -2.55 -7.23
C LYS A 274 -12.53 -3.25 -5.92
N SER A 275 -11.55 -2.68 -5.22
CA SER A 275 -11.00 -3.22 -3.97
C SER A 275 -11.80 -2.85 -2.72
N LEU A 276 -12.79 -1.95 -2.83
CA LEU A 276 -13.59 -1.48 -1.69
C LEU A 276 -14.39 -2.60 -1.05
N LYS A 277 -14.29 -2.67 0.28
CA LYS A 277 -15.05 -3.56 1.16
C LYS A 277 -15.95 -2.78 2.12
N TYR A 278 -15.72 -1.48 2.27
CA TYR A 278 -16.15 -0.71 3.43
C TYR A 278 -16.44 0.76 3.06
N LEU A 279 -17.73 1.11 2.88
CA LEU A 279 -18.27 2.42 2.49
C LEU A 279 -19.20 3.07 3.56
N TYR A 280 -19.25 2.53 4.78
CA TYR A 280 -20.11 3.09 5.85
C TYR A 280 -19.92 4.60 5.99
N ARG A 281 -21.02 5.37 5.83
CA ARG A 281 -21.07 6.84 5.97
C ARG A 281 -20.10 7.64 5.09
N THR A 282 -19.52 7.09 4.02
CA THR A 282 -18.44 7.77 3.26
C THR A 282 -18.75 9.22 2.87
N PHE A 283 -19.98 9.56 2.43
CA PHE A 283 -20.44 10.92 2.14
C PHE A 283 -21.57 11.41 3.07
N SER A 284 -21.71 10.81 4.25
CA SER A 284 -22.76 11.17 5.22
C SER A 284 -22.64 12.65 5.61
N ARG A 285 -23.68 13.45 5.36
CA ARG A 285 -23.68 14.91 5.60
C ARG A 285 -22.59 15.68 4.83
N ALA A 286 -22.12 15.18 3.70
CA ALA A 286 -21.39 15.96 2.70
C ALA A 286 -22.41 16.80 1.90
N GLU A 287 -22.92 17.87 2.51
CA GLU A 287 -24.15 18.55 2.08
C GLU A 287 -24.13 19.05 0.62
N LYS A 288 -22.99 19.53 0.11
CA LYS A 288 -22.81 19.99 -1.28
C LYS A 288 -22.41 18.91 -2.30
N PHE A 289 -22.07 17.69 -1.86
CA PHE A 289 -21.50 16.68 -2.75
C PHE A 289 -22.50 16.24 -3.84
N ASN A 290 -22.10 16.32 -5.11
CA ASN A 290 -22.92 15.96 -6.26
C ASN A 290 -22.09 15.55 -7.50
N GLN A 291 -21.06 14.72 -7.32
CA GLN A 291 -20.20 14.24 -8.42
C GLN A 291 -20.58 12.83 -8.88
N ASP A 292 -20.43 12.53 -10.17
CA ASP A 292 -20.77 11.22 -10.73
C ASP A 292 -19.90 10.12 -10.10
N ILE A 293 -20.56 9.22 -9.36
CA ILE A 293 -19.99 7.98 -8.81
C ILE A 293 -20.72 6.74 -9.35
N SER A 294 -21.52 6.89 -10.40
CA SER A 294 -22.28 5.79 -11.04
C SER A 294 -21.38 4.65 -11.55
N ASN A 295 -20.13 4.98 -11.88
CA ASN A 295 -19.13 4.04 -12.39
C ASN A 295 -18.28 3.38 -11.28
N TRP A 296 -18.54 3.68 -10.00
CA TRP A 296 -17.89 2.98 -8.88
C TRP A 296 -18.38 1.52 -8.79
N ASP A 297 -17.46 0.57 -8.91
CA ASP A 297 -17.70 -0.82 -8.51
C ASP A 297 -17.89 -0.88 -6.98
N VAL A 298 -19.07 -1.35 -6.56
CA VAL A 298 -19.45 -1.59 -5.17
C VAL A 298 -19.80 -3.06 -4.89
N SER A 299 -19.61 -3.96 -5.88
CA SER A 299 -19.98 -5.38 -5.80
C SER A 299 -19.23 -6.17 -4.73
N ASN A 300 -18.06 -5.66 -4.32
CA ASN A 300 -17.21 -6.24 -3.29
C ASN A 300 -17.50 -5.70 -1.86
N VAL A 301 -18.44 -4.75 -1.70
CA VAL A 301 -18.65 -3.99 -0.46
C VAL A 301 -19.50 -4.74 0.57
N ALA A 302 -18.92 -4.94 1.76
CA ALA A 302 -19.53 -5.59 2.92
C ALA A 302 -20.16 -4.62 3.94
N ARG A 303 -19.91 -3.30 3.82
CA ARG A 303 -20.55 -2.26 4.65
C ARG A 303 -20.95 -1.04 3.83
N PHE A 304 -22.25 -0.75 3.84
CA PHE A 304 -22.87 0.19 2.92
C PHE A 304 -23.94 1.08 3.60
N SER A 305 -24.01 1.10 4.93
CA SER A 305 -24.99 1.94 5.63
C SER A 305 -24.66 3.43 5.48
N ARG A 306 -25.69 4.24 5.26
CA ARG A 306 -25.69 5.71 5.37
C ARG A 306 -24.70 6.42 4.44
N VAL A 307 -24.28 5.81 3.32
CA VAL A 307 -23.28 6.34 2.38
C VAL A 307 -23.57 7.79 2.01
N LEU A 308 -24.81 8.09 1.59
CA LEU A 308 -25.29 9.41 1.16
C LEU A 308 -26.23 10.09 2.19
N TYR A 309 -26.26 9.63 3.45
CA TYR A 309 -27.21 10.13 4.44
C TYR A 309 -27.01 11.62 4.73
N GLY A 310 -27.93 12.46 4.24
CA GLY A 310 -27.85 13.91 4.35
C GLY A 310 -26.91 14.60 3.33
N ALA A 311 -26.52 13.92 2.25
CA ALA A 311 -25.82 14.54 1.11
C ALA A 311 -26.82 15.32 0.24
N LYS A 312 -27.30 16.47 0.75
CA LYS A 312 -28.50 17.18 0.26
C LYS A 312 -28.49 17.49 -1.24
N SER A 313 -27.35 17.86 -1.81
CA SER A 313 -27.24 18.24 -3.23
C SER A 313 -27.12 17.03 -4.18
N PHE A 314 -26.97 15.80 -3.69
CA PHE A 314 -26.60 14.65 -4.51
C PHE A 314 -27.79 14.14 -5.36
N ASN A 315 -27.65 14.21 -6.69
CA ASN A 315 -28.69 13.84 -7.66
C ASN A 315 -28.24 12.98 -8.84
N GLN A 316 -27.06 12.36 -8.76
CA GLN A 316 -26.54 11.46 -9.79
C GLN A 316 -27.29 10.13 -9.82
N ASP A 317 -27.45 9.53 -11.01
CA ASP A 317 -28.03 8.19 -11.14
C ASP A 317 -27.07 7.11 -10.65
N LEU A 318 -27.58 6.17 -9.85
CA LEU A 318 -26.83 5.05 -9.29
C LEU A 318 -27.38 3.69 -9.77
N SER A 319 -28.21 3.67 -10.82
CA SER A 319 -28.81 2.44 -11.39
C SER A 319 -27.81 1.32 -11.68
N LYS A 320 -26.58 1.69 -12.08
CA LYS A 320 -25.46 0.78 -12.39
C LYS A 320 -24.89 0.05 -11.17
N TRP A 321 -25.14 0.50 -9.93
CA TRP A 321 -24.54 -0.10 -8.73
C TRP A 321 -25.13 -1.48 -8.44
N ASP A 322 -24.28 -2.51 -8.47
CA ASP A 322 -24.61 -3.89 -8.09
C ASP A 322 -24.14 -4.16 -6.66
N ILE A 323 -25.08 -4.24 -5.72
CA ILE A 323 -24.82 -4.47 -4.29
C ILE A 323 -25.02 -5.95 -4.00
N ASN A 324 -23.94 -6.67 -3.67
CA ASN A 324 -24.04 -8.08 -3.31
C ASN A 324 -24.41 -8.27 -1.83
N ILE A 325 -25.60 -8.83 -1.55
CA ILE A 325 -26.10 -9.01 -0.19
C ILE A 325 -25.47 -10.18 0.56
N THR A 326 -24.93 -11.19 -0.14
CA THR A 326 -24.23 -12.32 0.51
C THR A 326 -22.98 -11.86 1.25
N ARG A 327 -22.42 -10.72 0.82
CA ARG A 327 -21.23 -10.07 1.39
C ARG A 327 -21.54 -9.05 2.48
N LEU A 328 -22.80 -8.66 2.68
CA LEU A 328 -23.24 -7.78 3.77
C LEU A 328 -23.28 -8.53 5.12
N ALA A 329 -22.15 -9.10 5.51
CA ALA A 329 -22.03 -10.02 6.64
C ALA A 329 -22.67 -9.49 7.94
N LYS A 330 -22.99 -10.37 8.89
CA LYS A 330 -23.22 -9.95 10.29
C LYS A 330 -21.94 -9.29 10.83
N PHE A 331 -22.04 -8.35 11.77
CA PHE A 331 -20.88 -7.63 12.33
C PHE A 331 -20.58 -8.17 13.74
N PRO A 332 -19.63 -9.11 13.93
CA PRO A 332 -19.44 -9.74 15.23
C PRO A 332 -19.03 -8.68 16.26
N GLY A 333 -19.82 -8.51 17.32
CA GLY A 333 -19.58 -7.49 18.33
C GLY A 333 -20.15 -6.10 18.04
N ASP A 334 -21.02 -5.90 17.04
CA ASP A 334 -22.01 -4.82 17.13
C ASP A 334 -23.16 -5.30 18.03
N LYS A 335 -23.05 -5.03 19.33
CA LYS A 335 -24.06 -5.44 20.32
C LYS A 335 -25.38 -4.66 20.24
N THR A 336 -25.60 -3.81 19.23
CA THR A 336 -26.88 -3.10 19.03
C THR A 336 -28.00 -3.95 18.43
N GLY A 337 -27.76 -5.25 18.17
CA GLY A 337 -28.80 -6.22 17.80
C GLY A 337 -29.22 -6.22 16.33
N TYR A 338 -28.45 -5.58 15.44
CA TYR A 338 -28.68 -5.60 13.98
C TYR A 338 -28.25 -6.94 13.32
N ASP A 339 -28.60 -8.06 13.93
CA ASP A 339 -28.42 -9.41 13.39
C ASP A 339 -29.52 -9.76 12.37
N ASP A 340 -29.40 -9.19 11.16
CA ASP A 340 -29.45 -9.95 9.89
C ASP A 340 -29.34 -9.02 8.66
N TRP A 341 -28.12 -8.54 8.36
CA TRP A 341 -27.84 -7.62 7.25
C TRP A 341 -28.07 -8.21 5.83
N ASN A 342 -28.42 -9.50 5.72
CA ASN A 342 -28.69 -10.17 4.45
C ASN A 342 -30.11 -9.93 3.90
N LYS A 343 -30.95 -9.14 4.59
CA LYS A 343 -32.35 -8.87 4.16
C LYS A 343 -32.45 -7.68 3.22
N LYS A 344 -33.11 -7.86 2.06
CA LYS A 344 -33.44 -6.80 1.08
C LYS A 344 -34.07 -5.56 1.73
N THR A 345 -34.92 -5.76 2.74
CA THR A 345 -35.57 -4.70 3.52
C THR A 345 -34.60 -3.78 4.24
N LEU A 346 -33.36 -4.21 4.54
CA LEU A 346 -32.34 -3.33 5.11
C LEU A 346 -31.68 -2.43 4.06
N ILE A 347 -31.53 -2.89 2.80
CA ILE A 347 -31.12 -1.99 1.70
C ILE A 347 -32.24 -0.97 1.43
N GLU A 348 -33.50 -1.39 1.42
CA GLU A 348 -34.65 -0.49 1.27
C GLU A 348 -34.70 0.53 2.43
N ASN A 349 -34.42 0.10 3.67
CA ASN A 349 -34.26 0.98 4.84
C ASN A 349 -32.99 1.85 4.82
N GLU A 350 -31.95 1.55 4.03
CA GLU A 350 -30.81 2.45 3.83
C GLU A 350 -31.06 3.42 2.67
N LYS A 351 -31.78 3.01 1.62
CA LYS A 351 -32.28 3.90 0.56
C LYS A 351 -33.25 4.95 1.07
N SER A 352 -34.11 4.64 2.04
CA SER A 352 -34.97 5.65 2.69
C SER A 352 -34.19 6.72 3.48
N LYS A 353 -32.88 6.50 3.70
CA LYS A 353 -31.95 7.49 4.29
C LYS A 353 -31.18 8.30 3.21
N TRP A 354 -31.34 8.00 1.93
CA TRP A 354 -30.75 8.76 0.81
C TRP A 354 -31.57 10.02 0.51
N PRO A 355 -31.02 10.99 -0.26
CA PRO A 355 -31.79 12.11 -0.80
C PRO A 355 -33.08 11.66 -1.49
N LEU A 356 -34.17 12.42 -1.31
CA LEU A 356 -35.53 12.03 -1.72
C LEU A 356 -35.62 11.60 -3.19
N ASN A 357 -34.93 12.32 -4.06
CA ASN A 357 -34.80 12.09 -5.50
C ASN A 357 -34.17 10.72 -5.86
N LEU A 358 -33.44 10.07 -4.96
CA LEU A 358 -32.80 8.77 -5.21
C LEU A 358 -33.51 7.58 -4.54
N GLN A 359 -34.54 7.83 -3.72
CA GLN A 359 -35.26 6.74 -3.02
C GLN A 359 -35.93 5.78 -4.01
N ASN A 360 -36.33 6.29 -5.18
CA ASN A 360 -36.95 5.54 -6.27
C ASN A 360 -35.94 4.88 -7.25
N VAL A 361 -34.65 5.23 -7.21
CA VAL A 361 -33.64 4.66 -8.14
C VAL A 361 -33.48 3.16 -7.92
N LYS A 362 -33.50 2.37 -8.99
CA LYS A 362 -33.32 0.92 -8.94
C LYS A 362 -31.84 0.57 -9.03
N VAL A 363 -31.19 0.39 -7.88
CA VAL A 363 -29.88 -0.27 -7.78
C VAL A 363 -30.04 -1.79 -7.94
N SER A 364 -29.04 -2.48 -8.49
CA SER A 364 -29.03 -3.94 -8.51
C SER A 364 -28.72 -4.49 -7.11
N ILE A 365 -29.41 -5.57 -6.74
CA ILE A 365 -29.29 -6.24 -5.45
C ILE A 365 -29.09 -7.73 -5.75
N GLY A 366 -27.84 -8.17 -5.74
CA GLY A 366 -27.42 -9.50 -6.18
C GLY A 366 -27.19 -10.48 -5.02
N ASN A 367 -27.46 -11.77 -5.28
CA ASN A 367 -27.21 -12.88 -4.35
C ASN A 367 -26.00 -13.74 -4.79
N LYS A 368 -25.03 -13.16 -5.51
CA LYS A 368 -23.88 -13.87 -6.11
C LYS A 368 -22.91 -14.42 -5.05
#